data_AF-A0A1V5WBF3-F1
#
_entry.id   AF-A0A1V5WBF3-F1
#
_cell.length_a   1.000
_cell.length_b   1.000
_cell.length_c   1.000
_cell.angle_alpha   90.00
_cell.angle_beta   90.00
_cell.angle_gamma   90.00
#
_symmetry.space_group_name_H-M   'P 1'
#
loop_
_entity.id
_entity.type
_entity.pdbx_description
1 polymer ?
#
loop_
_entity_poly.entity_id
_entity_poly.type
_entity_poly.pdbx_seq_one_letter_code
_entity_poly.pdbx_strand_id
1 'polypeptide(L)'
;MFPGVGKTVSWKCSGTGGGKEVTCSANVDILEFDSELVTHTIPASILPEETIKNVTVTMKNTGSVTWNKAANIKLGALGDASLFGPSRLELPAGVSVATGQQHVFKFDIKAPKTSKAYNIRYKMVKD
;
A
#
# COMPACT_ATOMS: atom_id res chain seq x y z
N MET A 1 7.96 22.26 0.58
CA MET A 1 8.14 20.87 1.03
C MET A 1 7.64 19.97 -0.09
N PHE A 2 8.53 19.26 -0.77
CA PHE A 2 8.18 18.42 -1.93
C PHE A 2 7.37 17.20 -1.46
N PRO A 3 6.26 16.82 -2.12
CA PRO A 3 5.60 15.56 -1.82
C PRO A 3 6.42 14.40 -2.37
N GLY A 4 6.45 13.32 -1.59
CA GLY A 4 7.18 12.09 -1.88
C GLY A 4 6.73 11.39 -3.16
N VAL A 5 7.62 10.52 -3.60
CA VAL A 5 7.58 9.69 -4.82
C VAL A 5 6.19 9.04 -5.02
N GLY A 6 5.62 9.18 -6.21
CA GLY A 6 4.37 8.51 -6.63
C GLY A 6 3.21 9.42 -7.03
N LYS A 7 3.34 10.75 -6.91
CA LYS A 7 2.32 11.72 -7.31
C LYS A 7 2.83 12.59 -8.46
N THR A 8 2.19 12.53 -9.62
CA THR A 8 2.40 13.54 -10.67
C THR A 8 1.61 14.78 -10.27
N VAL A 9 2.31 15.78 -9.73
CA VAL A 9 1.70 17.07 -9.40
C VAL A 9 1.93 18.00 -10.59
N SER A 10 0.88 18.28 -11.34
CA SER A 10 0.93 19.28 -12.41
C SER A 10 0.61 20.65 -11.81
N TRP A 11 1.62 21.50 -11.74
CA TRP A 11 1.48 22.87 -11.25
C TRP A 11 1.11 23.77 -12.43
N LYS A 12 -0.08 24.39 -12.40
CA LYS A 12 -0.38 25.55 -13.25
C LYS A 12 -0.41 26.78 -12.37
N CYS A 13 0.66 27.58 -12.44
CA CYS A 13 0.67 28.91 -11.87
C CYS A 13 0.27 29.90 -12.97
N SER A 14 -0.78 30.69 -12.74
CA SER A 14 -1.15 31.80 -13.62
C SER A 14 -1.18 33.08 -12.79
N GLY A 15 -0.19 33.95 -13.01
CA GLY A 15 -0.11 35.26 -12.36
C GLY A 15 0.92 36.15 -13.06
N THR A 16 0.53 37.38 -13.36
CA THR A 16 1.39 38.42 -13.93
C THR A 16 2.36 38.88 -12.84
N GLY A 17 3.67 38.65 -13.04
CA GLY A 17 4.69 38.91 -12.01
C GLY A 17 4.67 40.34 -11.48
N GLY A 18 4.74 40.50 -10.15
CA GLY A 18 4.77 41.83 -9.52
C GLY A 18 4.29 41.90 -8.06
N GLY A 19 4.71 40.98 -7.19
CA GLY A 19 4.55 41.16 -5.73
C GLY A 19 3.13 41.00 -5.15
N LYS A 20 2.19 40.38 -5.87
CA LYS A 20 0.87 39.98 -5.33
C LYS A 20 0.73 38.46 -5.33
N GLU A 21 -0.01 37.92 -4.36
CA GLU A 21 -0.19 36.48 -4.13
C GLU A 21 -0.51 35.74 -5.43
N VAL A 22 0.38 34.81 -5.80
CA VAL A 22 0.19 33.94 -6.95
C VAL A 22 -0.55 32.70 -6.46
N THR A 23 -1.80 32.54 -6.86
CA THR A 23 -2.58 31.33 -6.56
C THR A 23 -2.11 30.21 -7.48
N CYS A 24 -1.11 29.44 -7.05
CA CYS A 24 -0.72 28.21 -7.72
C CYS A 24 -1.68 27.08 -7.30
N SER A 25 -2.51 26.61 -8.23
CA SER A 25 -3.33 25.42 -8.01
C SER A 25 -2.55 24.18 -8.45
N ALA A 26 -2.37 23.24 -7.53
CA ALA A 26 -1.80 21.93 -7.81
C ALA A 26 -2.93 20.96 -8.15
N ASN A 27 -2.99 20.48 -9.39
CA ASN A 27 -3.85 19.36 -9.74
C ASN A 27 -3.07 18.07 -9.47
N VAL A 28 -3.54 17.29 -8.50
CA VAL A 28 -2.99 15.98 -8.16
C VAL A 28 -3.86 14.94 -8.86
N ASP A 29 -3.32 14.31 -9.89
CA ASP A 29 -3.98 13.17 -10.53
C ASP A 29 -3.86 11.95 -9.61
N ILE A 30 -4.91 11.74 -8.82
CA ILE A 30 -5.08 10.57 -7.95
C ILE A 30 -5.75 9.46 -8.74
N LEU A 31 -5.05 8.34 -8.90
CA LEU A 31 -5.62 7.11 -9.42
C LEU A 31 -6.76 6.61 -8.52
N GLU A 32 -7.77 5.99 -9.11
CA GLU A 32 -8.92 5.47 -8.38
C GLU A 32 -8.51 4.40 -7.36
N PHE A 33 -7.69 3.45 -7.81
CA PHE A 33 -7.08 2.42 -6.97
C PHE A 33 -5.56 2.58 -6.97
N ASP A 34 -5.03 3.11 -5.88
CA ASP A 34 -3.60 3.26 -5.70
C ASP A 34 -3.20 2.98 -4.26
N SER A 35 -2.05 2.33 -4.09
CA SER A 35 -1.57 1.85 -2.81
C SER A 35 -0.06 1.88 -2.76
N GLU A 36 0.48 2.37 -1.65
CA GLU A 36 1.92 2.42 -1.41
C GLU A 36 2.28 1.53 -0.23
N LEU A 37 3.31 0.69 -0.38
CA LEU A 37 3.88 -0.05 0.75
C LEU A 37 4.74 0.90 1.57
N VAL A 38 4.38 1.11 2.84
CA VAL A 38 5.11 2.02 3.73
C VAL A 38 6.19 1.28 4.48
N THR A 39 5.82 0.21 5.20
CA THR A 39 6.73 -0.58 6.04
C THR A 39 6.25 -2.02 6.14
N HIS A 40 7.17 -2.94 6.46
CA HIS A 40 6.84 -4.32 6.80
C HIS A 40 7.84 -4.87 7.83
N THR A 41 7.45 -5.90 8.58
CA THR A 41 8.32 -6.61 9.53
C THR A 41 8.75 -8.00 9.04
N ILE A 42 8.54 -8.30 7.76
CA ILE A 42 8.98 -9.55 7.14
C ILE A 42 10.51 -9.56 7.11
N PRO A 43 11.17 -10.52 7.78
CA PRO A 43 12.63 -10.60 7.74
C PRO A 43 13.12 -11.07 6.37
N ALA A 44 14.31 -10.62 5.99
CA ALA A 44 14.94 -10.98 4.72
C ALA A 44 15.34 -12.47 4.63
N SER A 45 15.33 -13.19 5.75
CA SER A 45 15.74 -14.59 5.85
C SER A 45 14.84 -15.29 6.86
N ILE A 46 14.28 -16.43 6.45
CA ILE A 46 13.40 -17.27 7.26
C ILE A 46 13.87 -18.71 7.07
N LEU A 47 13.89 -19.51 8.13
CA LEU A 47 14.22 -20.92 8.01
C LEU A 47 13.08 -21.67 7.29
N PRO A 48 13.39 -22.72 6.52
CA PRO A 48 12.35 -23.53 5.90
C PRO A 48 11.36 -24.08 6.92
N GLU A 49 10.07 -24.04 6.60
CA GLU A 49 8.96 -24.45 7.47
C GLU A 49 8.76 -23.62 8.76
N GLU A 50 9.57 -22.58 8.98
CA GLU A 50 9.42 -21.67 10.10
C GLU A 50 8.15 -20.81 9.94
N THR A 51 7.41 -20.65 11.03
CA THR A 51 6.20 -19.84 11.08
C THR A 51 6.49 -18.56 11.84
N ILE A 52 6.47 -17.44 11.14
CA ILE A 52 6.60 -16.12 11.76
C ILE A 52 5.22 -15.58 12.05
N LYS A 53 4.96 -15.37 13.34
CA LYS A 53 3.71 -14.83 13.83
C LYS A 53 3.77 -13.31 13.94
N ASN A 54 2.62 -12.65 13.83
CA ASN A 54 2.49 -11.20 13.99
C ASN A 54 3.30 -10.40 12.97
N VAL A 55 3.44 -10.91 11.74
CA VAL A 55 4.00 -10.11 10.66
C VAL A 55 3.07 -8.95 10.39
N THR A 56 3.64 -7.76 10.29
CA THR A 56 2.90 -6.53 10.01
C THR A 56 3.33 -5.98 8.65
N VAL A 57 2.34 -5.60 7.85
CA VAL A 57 2.52 -4.94 6.56
C VAL A 57 1.68 -3.67 6.58
N THR A 58 2.35 -2.52 6.54
CA THR A 58 1.72 -1.21 6.54
C THR A 58 1.55 -0.73 5.11
N MET A 59 0.30 -0.61 4.67
CA MET A 59 -0.06 -0.07 3.36
C MET A 59 -0.72 1.29 3.52
N LYS A 60 -0.37 2.23 2.66
CA LYS A 60 -0.99 3.56 2.58
C LYS A 60 -1.92 3.62 1.40
N ASN A 61 -3.14 4.09 1.65
CA ASN A 61 -4.06 4.41 0.58
C ASN A 61 -3.64 5.71 -0.06
N THR A 62 -3.17 5.62 -1.30
CA THR A 62 -2.81 6.78 -2.11
C THR A 62 -3.87 7.04 -3.18
N GLY A 63 -4.85 6.16 -3.35
CA GLY A 63 -5.95 6.30 -4.31
C GLY A 63 -7.12 7.12 -3.79
N SER A 64 -8.06 7.48 -4.68
CA SER A 64 -9.27 8.23 -4.32
C SER A 64 -10.35 7.35 -3.65
N VAL A 65 -10.30 6.03 -3.83
CA VAL A 65 -11.26 5.10 -3.23
C VAL A 65 -10.84 4.67 -1.83
N THR A 66 -11.73 4.88 -0.86
CA THR A 66 -11.57 4.39 0.51
C THR A 66 -11.54 2.86 0.54
N TRP A 67 -10.51 2.28 1.16
CA TRP A 67 -10.42 0.84 1.33
C TRP A 67 -11.28 0.39 2.50
N ASN A 68 -12.25 -0.47 2.22
CA ASN A 68 -13.05 -1.13 3.22
C ASN A 68 -13.56 -2.47 2.66
N LYS A 69 -14.16 -3.28 3.53
CA LYS A 69 -14.74 -4.57 3.13
C LYS A 69 -15.87 -4.41 2.10
N ALA A 70 -16.67 -3.34 2.18
CA ALA A 70 -17.77 -3.08 1.24
C ALA A 70 -17.31 -2.74 -0.18
N ALA A 71 -16.11 -2.17 -0.32
CA ALA A 71 -15.47 -1.86 -1.59
C ALA A 71 -14.73 -3.07 -2.18
N ASN A 72 -14.79 -4.24 -1.52
CA ASN A 72 -14.06 -5.47 -1.86
C ASN A 72 -12.56 -5.26 -2.05
N ILE A 73 -11.97 -4.33 -1.28
CA ILE A 73 -10.53 -4.07 -1.33
C ILE A 73 -9.82 -4.97 -0.31
N LYS A 74 -8.80 -5.68 -0.79
CA LYS A 74 -8.08 -6.72 -0.04
C LYS A 74 -6.58 -6.58 -0.26
N LEU A 75 -5.77 -7.01 0.69
CA LEU A 75 -4.34 -7.18 0.47
C LEU A 75 -4.12 -8.44 -0.36
N GLY A 76 -3.62 -8.29 -1.58
CA GLY A 76 -3.25 -9.38 -2.46
C GLY A 76 -1.78 -9.76 -2.30
N ALA A 77 -1.53 -11.03 -2.02
CA ALA A 77 -0.19 -11.61 -2.14
C ALA A 77 0.08 -11.89 -3.63
N LEU A 78 1.20 -11.39 -4.15
CA LEU A 78 1.62 -11.56 -5.54
C LEU A 78 2.88 -12.42 -5.61
N GLY A 79 2.94 -13.29 -6.63
CA GLY A 79 4.08 -14.17 -6.87
C GLY A 79 4.27 -15.18 -5.74
N ASP A 80 5.45 -15.20 -5.13
CA ASP A 80 5.77 -16.17 -4.09
C ASP A 80 5.10 -15.88 -2.75
N ALA A 81 4.59 -14.66 -2.54
CA ALA A 81 3.93 -14.27 -1.28
C ALA A 81 2.72 -15.15 -0.94
N SER A 82 2.04 -15.72 -1.94
CA SER A 82 0.94 -16.67 -1.73
C SER A 82 1.39 -18.05 -1.22
N LEU A 83 2.68 -18.36 -1.29
CA LEU A 83 3.24 -19.59 -0.70
C LEU A 83 3.45 -19.44 0.81
N PHE A 84 3.62 -18.20 1.27
CA PHE A 84 3.89 -17.89 2.67
C PHE A 84 2.62 -17.79 3.51
N GLY A 85 1.46 -17.60 2.90
CA GLY A 85 0.22 -17.37 3.63
C GLY A 85 -0.96 -17.12 2.71
N PRO A 86 -2.06 -16.57 3.24
CA PRO A 86 -3.27 -16.35 2.45
C PRO A 86 -3.02 -15.37 1.28
N SER A 87 -3.45 -15.77 0.08
CA SER A 87 -3.31 -14.97 -1.15
C SER A 87 -4.14 -13.68 -1.14
N ARG A 88 -5.14 -13.62 -0.26
CA ARG A 88 -6.06 -12.50 -0.08
C ARG A 88 -6.27 -12.28 1.42
N LEU A 89 -5.96 -11.10 1.90
CA LEU A 89 -6.24 -10.67 3.26
C LEU A 89 -7.32 -9.59 3.24
N GLU A 90 -8.49 -9.91 3.78
CA GLU A 90 -9.60 -8.96 3.87
C GLU A 90 -9.35 -7.93 4.98
N LEU A 91 -9.86 -6.72 4.76
CA LEU A 91 -9.93 -5.73 5.83
C LEU A 91 -10.95 -6.18 6.90
N PRO A 92 -10.65 -6.02 8.20
CA PRO A 92 -11.60 -6.30 9.26
C PRO A 92 -12.89 -5.48 9.09
N ALA A 93 -14.02 -6.05 9.53
CA ALA A 93 -15.30 -5.34 9.51
C ALA A 93 -15.20 -4.04 10.34
N GLY A 94 -15.63 -2.92 9.76
CA GLY A 94 -15.55 -1.59 10.38
C GLY A 94 -14.25 -0.81 10.08
N VAL A 95 -13.25 -1.43 9.45
CA VAL A 95 -12.05 -0.71 9.03
C VAL A 95 -12.31 0.00 7.70
N SER A 96 -12.05 1.31 7.68
CA SER A 96 -12.09 2.14 6.49
C SER A 96 -10.83 2.99 6.40
N VAL A 97 -10.08 2.83 5.31
CA VAL A 97 -8.80 3.51 5.06
C VAL A 97 -9.04 4.54 3.96
N ALA A 98 -9.28 5.79 4.36
CA ALA A 98 -9.48 6.88 3.41
C ALA A 98 -8.19 7.24 2.65
N THR A 99 -8.28 8.03 1.59
CA THR A 99 -7.12 8.57 0.87
C THR A 99 -6.15 9.26 1.83
N GLY A 100 -4.87 8.92 1.73
CA GLY A 100 -3.79 9.41 2.58
C GLY A 100 -3.60 8.62 3.89
N GLN A 101 -4.59 7.80 4.29
CA GLN A 101 -4.51 7.00 5.51
C GLN A 101 -3.69 5.72 5.31
N GLN A 102 -3.20 5.17 6.41
CA GLN A 102 -2.41 3.94 6.42
C GLN A 102 -3.14 2.88 7.23
N HIS A 103 -2.96 1.62 6.84
CA HIS A 103 -3.47 0.48 7.58
C HIS A 103 -2.40 -0.58 7.73
N VAL A 104 -2.32 -1.12 8.95
CA VAL A 104 -1.38 -2.17 9.32
C VAL A 104 -2.10 -3.50 9.26
N PHE A 105 -1.80 -4.29 8.24
CA PHE A 105 -2.24 -5.66 8.14
C PHE A 105 -1.37 -6.53 9.03
N LYS A 106 -1.98 -7.29 9.94
CA LYS A 106 -1.29 -8.25 10.80
C LYS A 106 -1.72 -9.66 10.42
N PHE A 107 -0.76 -10.52 10.09
CA PHE A 107 -1.01 -11.90 9.74
C PHE A 107 0.21 -12.76 10.04
N ASP A 108 0.01 -14.07 10.03
CA ASP A 108 1.08 -15.04 10.22
C ASP A 108 1.53 -15.56 8.86
N ILE A 109 2.83 -15.78 8.71
CA ILE A 109 3.41 -16.38 7.50
C ILE A 109 4.16 -17.67 7.86
N LYS A 110 4.13 -18.64 6.96
CA LYS A 110 4.90 -19.88 7.06
C LYS A 110 5.81 -20.01 5.85
N ALA A 111 7.12 -20.11 6.09
CA ALA A 111 8.07 -20.32 5.02
C ALA A 111 7.90 -21.71 4.38
N PRO A 112 8.00 -21.83 3.04
CA PRO A 112 8.02 -23.13 2.37
C PRO A 112 9.22 -23.98 2.78
N LYS A 113 9.14 -25.31 2.54
CA LYS A 113 10.22 -26.27 2.85
C LYS A 113 11.49 -26.08 2.00
N THR A 114 11.36 -25.45 0.83
CA THR A 114 12.48 -25.27 -0.09
C THR A 114 13.24 -23.99 0.26
N SER A 115 14.52 -24.09 0.58
CA SER A 115 15.37 -22.91 0.75
C SER A 115 15.71 -22.32 -0.61
N LYS A 116 15.05 -21.22 -0.98
CA LYS A 116 15.30 -20.46 -2.22
C LYS A 116 15.03 -18.98 -1.96
N ALA A 117 15.58 -18.11 -2.81
CA ALA A 117 15.17 -16.72 -2.87
C ALA A 117 13.70 -16.63 -3.33
N TYR A 118 12.84 -16.09 -2.48
CA TYR A 118 11.43 -15.84 -2.76
C TYR A 118 11.18 -14.35 -2.92
N ASN A 119 10.36 -14.00 -3.91
CA ASN A 119 9.98 -12.62 -4.16
C ASN A 119 8.62 -12.34 -3.52
N ILE A 120 8.65 -11.86 -2.27
CA ILE A 120 7.44 -11.54 -1.54
C ILE A 120 6.97 -10.15 -1.96
N ARG A 121 5.81 -10.08 -2.63
CA ARG A 121 5.19 -8.84 -3.05
C ARG A 121 3.75 -8.78 -2.57
N TYR A 122 3.37 -7.64 -2.02
CA TYR A 122 2.00 -7.35 -1.64
C TYR A 122 1.49 -6.15 -2.42
N LYS A 123 0.23 -6.20 -2.84
CA LYS A 123 -0.46 -5.11 -3.51
C LYS A 123 -1.91 -5.08 -3.08
N MET A 124 -2.49 -3.91 -2.91
CA MET A 124 -3.94 -3.83 -2.72
C MET A 124 -4.64 -4.19 -4.03
N VAL A 125 -5.60 -5.11 -3.93
CA VAL A 125 -6.40 -5.59 -5.05
C VAL A 125 -7.87 -5.34 -4.75
N LYS A 126 -8.61 -4.95 -5.78
CA LYS A 126 -10.06 -4.90 -5.77
C LYS A 126 -10.56 -6.17 -6.46
N ASP A 127 -11.43 -6.91 -5.79
CA ASP A 127 -12.13 -8.09 -6.34
C ASP A 127 -13.56 -7.71 -6.74
#